data_AF-A0A7C5M6P2-F1
#
_entry.id   AF-A0A7C5M6P2-F1
#
_cell.length_a   1.000
_cell.length_b   1.000
_cell.length_c   1.000
_cell.angle_alpha   90.00
_cell.angle_beta   90.00
_cell.angle_gamma   90.00
#
_symmetry.space_group_name_H-M   'P 1'
#
loop_
_entity.id
_entity.type
_entity.pdbx_description
1 polymer ?
#
loop_
_entity_poly.entity_id
_entity_poly.type
_entity_poly.pdbx_seq_one_letter_code
_entity_poly.pdbx_strand_id
1 'polypeptide(L)'
;MRRFSKFASKLPEGAKVAIEVSTSGIFAYEHLDEKGIEVHLAHPVYLNPFAKKHVKTDKVDAWVLAQLLRMDYLPESYVLGKELRGQRVMIRHHASLVRLRTSIKNRVHALLAIEGIQTSEFSDLFGKRGLKRWKLS
;
A
#
# COMPACT_ATOMS: atom_id res chain seq x y z
N MET A 1 -13.63 -8.99 -8.42
CA MET A 1 -13.72 -8.22 -9.70
C MET A 1 -15.15 -7.99 -10.21
N ARG A 2 -16.00 -9.01 -10.36
CA ARG A 2 -17.37 -8.87 -10.93
C ARG A 2 -18.25 -7.80 -10.26
N ARG A 3 -18.17 -7.63 -8.93
CA ARG A 3 -18.99 -6.69 -8.17
C ARG A 3 -18.63 -5.22 -8.41
N PHE A 4 -17.35 -4.89 -8.55
CA PHE A 4 -16.88 -3.53 -8.82
C PHE A 4 -17.13 -3.12 -10.29
N SER A 5 -16.97 -4.06 -11.23
CA SER A 5 -17.33 -3.81 -12.63
C SER A 5 -18.83 -3.50 -12.80
N LYS A 6 -19.71 -4.21 -12.08
CA LYS A 6 -21.16 -3.94 -12.02
C LYS A 6 -21.50 -2.59 -11.37
N PHE A 7 -20.66 -2.09 -10.47
CA PHE A 7 -20.81 -0.75 -9.91
C PHE A 7 -20.44 0.31 -10.95
N ALA A 8 -19.27 0.17 -11.57
CA ALA A 8 -18.79 1.10 -12.59
C ALA A 8 -19.77 1.23 -13.77
N SER A 9 -20.42 0.13 -14.19
CA SER A 9 -21.41 0.16 -15.27
C SER A 9 -22.72 0.87 -14.93
N LYS A 10 -22.94 1.25 -13.66
CA LYS A 10 -24.12 2.00 -13.21
C LYS A 10 -23.87 3.49 -13.09
N LEU A 11 -22.63 3.94 -13.28
CA LEU A 11 -22.31 5.36 -13.21
C LEU A 11 -22.89 6.06 -14.45
N PRO A 12 -23.49 7.26 -14.28
CA PRO A 12 -23.98 8.02 -15.40
C PRO A 12 -22.83 8.49 -16.30
N GLU A 13 -23.14 8.78 -17.55
CA GLU A 13 -22.17 9.38 -18.47
C GLU A 13 -21.68 10.74 -17.93
N GLY A 14 -20.37 11.00 -18.03
CA GLY A 14 -19.74 12.19 -17.46
C GLY A 14 -19.61 12.19 -15.94
N ALA A 15 -19.85 11.06 -15.26
CA ALA A 15 -19.61 10.94 -13.82
C ALA A 15 -18.13 11.18 -13.48
N LYS A 16 -17.91 12.02 -12.46
CA LYS A 16 -16.60 12.18 -11.81
C LYS A 16 -16.56 11.39 -10.50
N VAL A 17 -15.43 10.75 -10.22
CA VAL A 17 -15.25 9.91 -9.04
C VAL A 17 -14.08 10.42 -8.21
N ALA A 18 -14.29 10.61 -6.91
CA ALA A 18 -13.21 10.88 -5.96
C ALA A 18 -12.86 9.61 -5.17
N ILE A 19 -11.56 9.31 -5.04
CA ILE A 19 -11.05 8.17 -4.25
C ILE A 19 -9.92 8.65 -3.35
N GLU A 20 -9.99 8.35 -2.06
CA GLU A 20 -8.86 8.57 -1.16
C GLU A 20 -7.69 7.65 -1.51
N VAL A 21 -6.49 8.21 -1.58
CA VAL A 21 -5.28 7.43 -1.87
C VAL A 21 -5.07 6.38 -0.78
N SER A 22 -5.17 5.12 -1.18
CA SER A 22 -4.91 3.94 -0.36
C SER A 22 -4.39 2.80 -1.23
N THR A 23 -3.86 1.74 -0.61
CA THR A 23 -3.36 0.57 -1.34
C THR A 23 -4.44 -0.06 -2.22
N SER A 24 -5.66 -0.22 -1.70
CA SER A 24 -6.82 -0.72 -2.45
C SER A 24 -7.43 0.34 -3.38
N GLY A 25 -7.33 1.63 -3.02
CA GLY A 25 -7.83 2.74 -3.82
C GLY A 25 -7.16 2.85 -5.18
N ILE A 26 -5.86 2.53 -5.28
CA ILE A 26 -5.14 2.51 -6.57
C ILE A 26 -5.73 1.50 -7.54
N PHE A 27 -6.12 0.31 -7.06
CA PHE A 27 -6.78 -0.68 -7.93
C PHE A 27 -8.14 -0.17 -8.45
N ALA A 28 -8.92 0.49 -7.58
CA ALA A 28 -10.20 1.07 -7.97
C ALA A 28 -10.03 2.21 -8.98
N TYR A 29 -9.02 3.06 -8.77
CA TYR A 29 -8.63 4.12 -9.70
C TYR A 29 -8.30 3.54 -11.08
N GLU A 30 -7.37 2.57 -11.16
CA GLU A 30 -6.95 1.99 -12.44
C GLU A 30 -8.10 1.34 -13.19
N HIS A 31 -8.98 0.63 -12.48
CA HIS A 31 -10.13 -0.03 -13.11
C HIS A 31 -11.18 0.95 -13.67
N LEU A 32 -11.36 2.11 -13.05
CA LEU A 32 -12.28 3.14 -13.51
C LEU A 32 -11.65 3.98 -14.63
N ASP A 33 -10.36 4.30 -14.50
CA ASP A 33 -9.54 5.00 -15.51
C ASP A 33 -9.48 4.21 -16.83
N GLU A 34 -9.27 2.89 -16.77
CA GLU A 34 -9.31 1.99 -17.94
C GLU A 34 -10.68 1.96 -18.64
N LYS A 35 -11.75 2.42 -17.99
CA LYS A 35 -13.10 2.56 -18.57
C LYS A 35 -13.41 3.98 -19.04
N GLY A 36 -12.45 4.89 -18.98
CA GLY A 36 -12.61 6.29 -19.39
C GLY A 36 -13.41 7.15 -18.41
N ILE A 37 -13.55 6.71 -17.16
CA ILE A 37 -14.23 7.50 -16.11
C ILE A 37 -13.23 8.50 -15.54
N GLU A 38 -13.65 9.75 -15.33
CA GLU A 38 -12.81 10.78 -14.71
C GLU A 38 -12.66 10.48 -13.21
N VAL A 39 -11.44 10.10 -12.79
CA VAL A 39 -11.14 9.75 -11.39
C VAL A 39 -10.12 10.71 -10.79
N HIS A 40 -10.47 11.29 -9.65
CA HIS A 40 -9.63 12.18 -8.86
C HIS A 40 -9.15 11.46 -7.61
N LEU A 41 -7.82 11.41 -7.41
CA LEU A 41 -7.21 10.82 -6.23
C LEU A 41 -7.01 11.89 -5.16
N ALA A 42 -7.68 11.74 -4.02
CA ALA A 42 -7.62 12.71 -2.93
C ALA A 42 -6.50 12.38 -1.93
N HIS A 43 -5.74 13.39 -1.53
CA HIS A 43 -4.60 13.25 -0.64
C HIS A 43 -5.05 13.12 0.84
N PRO A 44 -4.82 11.97 1.50
CA PRO A 44 -5.42 11.63 2.79
C PRO A 44 -5.06 12.62 3.90
N VAL A 45 -3.81 13.09 3.92
CA VAL A 45 -3.35 14.05 4.93
C VAL A 45 -4.11 15.37 4.85
N TYR A 46 -4.43 15.82 3.63
CA TYR A 46 -5.09 17.10 3.39
C TYR A 46 -6.62 17.00 3.46
N LEU A 47 -7.16 15.78 3.46
CA LEU A 47 -8.57 15.51 3.76
C LEU A 47 -8.88 15.58 5.26
N ASN A 48 -7.89 15.33 6.14
CA ASN A 48 -8.10 15.28 7.58
C ASN A 48 -8.88 16.47 8.19
N PRO A 49 -8.64 17.73 7.80
CA PRO A 49 -9.41 18.87 8.32
C PRO A 49 -10.90 18.83 8.00
N PHE A 50 -11.29 18.17 6.90
CA PHE A 50 -12.69 17.99 6.49
C PHE A 50 -13.30 16.75 7.15
N ALA A 51 -12.54 15.65 7.21
CA ALA A 51 -12.98 14.38 7.80
C ALA A 51 -13.19 14.48 9.33
N LYS A 52 -12.32 15.20 10.05
CA LYS A 52 -12.39 15.35 11.52
C LYS A 52 -13.63 16.10 12.02
N LYS A 53 -14.35 16.80 11.15
CA LYS A 53 -15.59 17.52 11.49
C LYS A 53 -16.80 16.58 11.62
N HIS A 54 -16.66 15.33 11.20
CA HIS A 54 -17.75 14.37 11.16
C HIS A 54 -17.41 13.06 11.87
N VAL A 55 -18.44 12.27 12.16
CA VAL A 55 -18.27 10.89 12.65
C VAL A 55 -17.69 10.04 11.52
N LYS A 56 -16.53 9.41 11.78
CA LYS A 56 -15.82 8.62 10.78
C LYS A 56 -16.59 7.36 10.42
N THR A 57 -17.18 7.35 9.23
CA THR A 57 -17.87 6.20 8.64
C THR A 57 -17.66 6.23 7.13
N ASP A 58 -17.60 5.06 6.49
CA ASP A 58 -17.40 4.94 5.04
C ASP A 58 -18.41 5.78 4.23
N LYS A 59 -19.66 5.89 4.70
CA LYS A 59 -20.70 6.68 4.04
C LYS A 59 -20.45 8.19 4.13
N VAL A 60 -20.05 8.66 5.30
CA VAL A 60 -19.77 10.08 5.54
C VAL A 60 -18.50 10.49 4.78
N ASP A 61 -17.46 9.66 4.82
CA ASP A 61 -16.19 9.93 4.13
C ASP A 61 -16.42 10.00 2.60
N ALA A 62 -17.19 9.07 2.03
CA ALA A 62 -17.57 9.12 0.62
C ALA A 62 -18.41 10.36 0.27
N TRP A 63 -19.33 10.77 1.16
CA TRP A 63 -20.12 11.98 0.95
C TRP A 63 -19.25 13.23 0.96
N VAL A 64 -18.33 13.38 1.93
CA VAL A 64 -17.39 14.51 2.02
C VAL A 64 -16.53 14.60 0.76
N LEU A 65 -15.96 13.49 0.29
CA LEU A 65 -15.20 13.45 -0.97
C LEU A 65 -16.03 13.93 -2.16
N ALA A 66 -17.28 13.48 -2.27
CA ALA A 66 -18.18 13.91 -3.34
C ALA A 66 -18.55 15.40 -3.24
N GLN A 67 -18.69 15.96 -2.03
CA GLN A 67 -18.91 17.40 -1.85
C GLN A 67 -17.69 18.19 -2.31
N LEU A 68 -16.49 17.81 -1.86
CA LEU A 68 -15.24 18.50 -2.18
C LEU A 68 -14.96 18.49 -3.68
N LEU A 69 -15.15 17.34 -4.34
CA LEU A 69 -15.00 17.23 -5.79
C LEU A 69 -16.00 18.10 -6.54
N ARG A 70 -17.27 18.08 -6.14
CA ARG A 70 -18.30 18.90 -6.80
C ARG A 70 -18.04 20.40 -6.66
N MET A 71 -17.42 20.82 -5.56
CA MET A 71 -17.11 22.24 -5.31
C MET A 71 -15.78 22.68 -5.92
N ASP A 72 -15.00 21.77 -6.53
CA ASP A 72 -13.62 22.02 -7.00
C ASP A 72 -12.63 22.37 -5.86
N TYR A 73 -12.88 21.82 -4.66
CA TYR A 73 -12.03 21.99 -3.46
C TYR A 73 -11.31 20.69 -3.07
N LEU A 74 -11.34 19.65 -3.92
CA LEU A 74 -10.73 18.37 -3.59
C LEU A 74 -9.20 18.52 -3.53
N PRO A 75 -8.55 18.20 -2.40
CA PRO A 75 -7.09 18.23 -2.33
C PRO A 75 -6.53 17.02 -3.07
N GLU A 76 -6.21 17.19 -4.35
CA GLU A 76 -5.72 16.10 -5.19
C GLU A 76 -4.28 15.70 -4.89
N SER A 77 -4.01 14.40 -5.03
CA SER A 77 -2.68 13.83 -5.01
C SER A 77 -2.18 13.68 -6.44
N TYR A 78 -0.92 14.02 -6.67
CA TYR A 78 -0.26 13.72 -7.93
C TYR A 78 -0.29 12.22 -8.23
N VAL A 79 -0.76 11.86 -9.42
CA VAL A 79 -0.82 10.49 -9.89
C VAL A 79 0.34 10.23 -10.84
N LEU A 80 1.29 9.40 -10.41
CA LEU A 80 2.40 8.96 -11.26
C LEU A 80 1.85 8.12 -12.43
N GLY A 81 2.50 8.16 -13.59
CA GLY A 81 2.15 7.28 -14.72
C GLY A 81 2.19 5.79 -14.36
N LYS A 82 1.41 4.97 -15.09
CA LYS A 82 1.21 3.53 -14.81
C LYS A 82 2.53 2.76 -14.65
N GLU A 83 3.51 3.03 -15.51
CA GLU A 83 4.83 2.40 -15.43
C GLU A 83 5.56 2.71 -14.11
N LEU A 84 5.66 4.00 -13.74
CA LEU A 84 6.31 4.43 -12.50
C LEU A 84 5.59 3.91 -11.25
N ARG A 85 4.26 3.79 -11.29
CA ARG A 85 3.49 3.13 -10.21
C ARG A 85 3.88 1.67 -10.07
N GLY A 86 3.94 0.93 -11.17
CA GLY A 86 4.37 -0.47 -11.19
C GLY A 86 5.78 -0.67 -10.60
N GLN A 87 6.73 0.17 -11.01
CA GLN A 87 8.08 0.17 -10.45
C GLN A 87 8.08 0.43 -8.93
N ARG A 88 7.30 1.40 -8.45
CA ARG A 88 7.18 1.67 -7.00
C ARG A 88 6.58 0.49 -6.23
N VAL A 89 5.63 -0.25 -6.80
CA VAL A 89 5.08 -1.45 -6.17
C VAL A 89 6.18 -2.50 -5.99
N MET A 90 6.96 -2.76 -7.04
CA MET A 90 8.08 -3.71 -6.99
C MET A 90 9.14 -3.31 -5.96
N ILE A 91 9.54 -2.04 -5.93
CA ILE A 91 10.54 -1.53 -4.97
C ILE A 91 10.03 -1.67 -3.52
N ARG A 92 8.77 -1.31 -3.26
CA ARG A 92 8.18 -1.46 -1.92
C ARG A 92 8.09 -2.92 -1.49
N HIS A 93 7.74 -3.81 -2.42
CA HIS A 93 7.69 -5.25 -2.17
C HIS A 93 9.09 -5.81 -1.86
N HIS A 94 10.10 -5.43 -2.65
CA HIS A 94 11.49 -5.80 -2.35
C HIS A 94 11.92 -5.30 -0.96
N ALA A 95 11.63 -4.05 -0.63
CA ALA A 95 11.95 -3.50 0.69
C ALA A 95 11.24 -4.24 1.84
N SER A 96 9.99 -4.68 1.66
CA SER A 96 9.28 -5.46 2.68
C SER A 96 9.90 -6.85 2.86
N LEU A 97 10.27 -7.53 1.77
CA LEU A 97 10.96 -8.82 1.82
C LEU A 97 12.33 -8.72 2.50
N VAL A 98 13.09 -7.64 2.24
CA VAL A 98 14.38 -7.41 2.91
C VAL A 98 14.19 -7.23 4.41
N ARG A 99 13.19 -6.45 4.85
CA ARG A 99 12.87 -6.29 6.28
C ARG A 99 12.44 -7.60 6.92
N LEU A 100 11.59 -8.37 6.24
CA LEU A 100 11.16 -9.68 6.72
C LEU A 100 12.36 -10.62 6.91
N ARG A 101 13.24 -10.70 5.91
CA ARG A 101 14.48 -11.48 5.99
C ARG A 101 15.33 -11.07 7.19
N THR A 102 15.56 -9.77 7.39
CA THR A 102 16.33 -9.28 8.53
C THR A 102 15.66 -9.60 9.87
N SER A 103 14.34 -9.44 9.96
CA SER A 103 13.57 -9.78 11.17
C SER A 103 13.70 -11.27 11.54
N ILE A 104 13.59 -12.16 10.55
CA ILE A 104 13.76 -13.60 10.76
C ILE A 104 15.19 -13.92 11.21
N LYS A 105 16.22 -13.34 10.57
CA LYS A 105 17.62 -13.52 10.97
C LYS A 105 17.87 -13.08 12.42
N ASN A 106 17.34 -11.91 12.81
CA ASN A 106 17.47 -11.40 14.16
C ASN A 106 16.78 -12.32 15.19
N ARG A 107 15.63 -12.90 14.83
CA ARG A 107 14.94 -13.86 15.71
C ARG A 107 15.75 -15.14 15.92
N VAL A 108 16.41 -15.64 14.89
CA VAL A 108 17.33 -16.78 15.01
C VAL A 108 18.52 -16.42 15.91
N HIS A 109 19.14 -15.25 15.74
CA HIS A 109 20.21 -14.79 16.64
C HIS A 109 19.75 -14.73 18.10
N ALA A 110 18.55 -14.21 18.36
CA ALA A 110 17.99 -14.14 19.71
C ALA A 110 17.76 -15.54 20.31
N LEU A 111 17.22 -16.49 19.54
CA LEU A 111 17.04 -17.87 20.00
C LEU A 111 18.38 -18.53 20.34
N LEU A 112 19.40 -18.36 19.50
CA LEU A 112 20.72 -18.92 19.78
C LEU A 112 21.36 -18.33 21.04
N ALA A 113 21.17 -17.03 21.28
CA ALA A 113 21.63 -16.39 22.51
C ALA A 113 20.93 -16.94 23.76
N ILE A 114 19.62 -17.21 23.69
CA ILE A 114 18.84 -17.81 24.78
C ILE A 114 19.36 -19.22 25.11
N GLU A 115 19.69 -20.01 24.09
CA GLU A 115 20.25 -21.37 24.24
C GLU A 115 21.75 -21.37 24.59
N GLY A 116 22.38 -20.20 24.77
CA GLY A 116 23.80 -20.07 25.10
C GLY A 116 24.76 -20.46 23.96
N ILE A 117 24.28 -20.53 22.72
CA ILE A 117 25.08 -20.93 21.55
C ILE A 117 25.84 -19.71 21.02
N GLN A 118 27.17 -19.74 21.13
CA GLN A 118 28.03 -18.69 20.57
C GLN A 118 28.13 -18.80 19.05
N THR A 119 27.95 -17.67 18.36
CA THR A 119 28.09 -17.58 16.90
C THR A 119 29.31 -16.76 16.45
N SER A 120 30.25 -16.49 17.37
CA SER A 120 31.45 -15.66 17.16
C SER A 120 32.41 -16.22 16.09
N GLU A 121 32.31 -17.51 15.79
CA GLU A 121 33.06 -18.18 14.72
C GLU A 121 32.68 -17.66 13.32
N PHE A 122 31.54 -16.97 13.18
CA PHE A 122 31.02 -16.48 11.91
C PHE A 122 30.86 -14.95 11.91
N SER A 123 31.40 -14.31 10.88
CA SER A 123 31.12 -12.89 10.60
C SER A 123 29.68 -12.67 10.08
N ASP A 124 29.09 -13.69 9.45
CA ASP A 124 27.67 -13.74 9.07
C ASP A 124 27.20 -15.20 9.21
N LEU A 125 26.33 -15.44 10.19
CA LEU A 125 25.74 -16.76 10.46
C LEU A 125 24.98 -17.34 9.25
N PHE A 126 24.44 -16.46 8.41
CA PHE A 126 23.67 -16.82 7.22
C PHE A 126 24.49 -16.66 5.93
N GLY A 127 25.79 -16.39 6.04
CA GLY A 127 26.72 -16.37 4.92
C GLY A 127 27.13 -17.78 4.51
N LYS A 128 27.95 -17.89 3.45
CA LYS A 128 28.39 -19.19 2.89
C LYS A 128 29.01 -20.13 3.95
N ARG A 129 29.87 -19.59 4.81
CA ARG A 129 30.56 -20.37 5.87
C ARG A 129 29.60 -20.84 6.95
N GLY A 130 28.75 -19.94 7.44
CA GLY A 130 27.72 -20.26 8.43
C GLY A 130 26.79 -21.36 7.90
N LEU A 131 26.15 -21.15 6.75
CA LEU A 131 25.21 -22.12 6.16
C LEU A 131 25.82 -23.51 5.90
N LYS A 132 27.12 -23.62 5.60
CA LYS A 132 27.79 -24.91 5.43
C LYS A 132 27.86 -25.69 6.75
N ARG A 133 28.06 -25.01 7.88
CA ARG A 133 28.11 -25.64 9.21
C ARG A 133 26.75 -26.23 9.61
N TRP A 134 25.66 -25.52 9.33
CA TRP A 134 24.28 -25.95 9.63
C TRP A 134 23.79 -27.14 8.80
N LYS A 135 24.39 -27.39 7.64
CA LYS A 135 24.07 -28.57 6.81
C LYS A 135 24.82 -29.83 7.25
N LEU A 136 25.75 -29.71 8.20
CA LEU A 136 26.65 -30.78 8.66
C LEU A 136 26.37 -31.19 10.11
N SER A 137 25.24 -30.75 10.68
CA SER A 137 24.71 -31.07 12.00
C SER A 137 23.33 -31.67 11.84
#